data_AF-A0ABD3D697-F1
#
_entry.id   AF-A0ABD3D697-F1
#
_cell.length_a   1.000
_cell.length_b   1.000
_cell.length_c   1.000
_cell.angle_alpha   90.00
_cell.angle_beta   90.00
_cell.angle_gamma   90.00
#
_symmetry.space_group_name_H-M   'P 1'
#
loop_
_entity.id
_entity.type
_entity.pdbx_description
1 polymer ?
#
loop_
_entity_poly.entity_id
_entity_poly.type
_entity_poly.pdbx_seq_one_letter_code
_entity_poly.pdbx_strand_id
1 'polypeptide(L)'
;MSATSKNPFIGVGICNLSMAFLFGLSACFQFNDSDWYFWIPLYTTAFIVNLVKWAKKPNSRMRKMAKFAMWLGFFLFIKVSIEDLAVGRTVAGLWSLNMRGRVVRERLGSGLVISSMFLLLRNSNTSPAQITKYGAPILVGVAYGLSFLFFAFQHQEMNY
;
A
#
# COMPACT_ATOMS: atom_id res chain seq x y z
N MET A 1 -0.33 21.60 33.72
CA MET A 1 -0.58 21.41 32.28
C MET A 1 0.18 20.16 31.84
N SER A 2 -0.46 18.99 31.94
CA SER A 2 0.19 17.69 31.71
C SER A 2 0.23 17.39 30.21
N ALA A 3 1.43 17.45 29.63
CA ALA A 3 1.64 17.04 28.25
C ALA A 3 1.37 15.54 28.15
N THR A 4 0.24 15.20 27.54
CA THR A 4 -0.15 13.84 27.20
C THR A 4 0.92 13.24 26.30
N SER A 5 1.81 12.45 26.87
CA SER A 5 2.67 11.51 26.15
C SER A 5 1.76 10.51 25.44
N LYS A 6 1.29 10.87 24.25
CA LYS A 6 0.54 9.99 23.35
C LYS A 6 1.50 8.85 23.00
N ASN A 7 1.23 7.67 23.55
CA ASN A 7 1.99 6.45 23.30
C ASN A 7 2.27 6.31 21.80
N PRO A 8 3.56 6.30 21.36
CA PRO A 8 3.91 6.19 19.93
C PRO A 8 3.39 4.89 19.31
N PHE A 9 3.02 3.91 20.15
CA PHE A 9 2.39 2.65 19.77
C PHE A 9 0.97 2.82 19.21
N ILE A 10 0.18 3.78 19.71
CA ILE A 10 -1.21 4.01 19.24
C ILE A 10 -1.20 4.60 17.83
N GLY A 11 -0.29 5.54 17.56
CA GLY A 11 -0.15 6.16 16.23
C GLY A 11 0.19 5.12 15.15
N VAL A 12 1.15 4.23 15.42
CA VAL A 12 1.51 3.15 14.49
C VAL A 12 0.37 2.13 14.34
N GLY A 13 -0.37 1.84 15.42
CA GLY A 13 -1.55 0.99 15.38
C GLY A 13 -2.62 1.51 14.41
N ILE A 14 -2.99 2.79 14.55
CA ILE A 14 -3.95 3.46 13.66
C ILE A 14 -3.45 3.43 12.22
N CYS A 15 -2.16 3.69 11.98
CA CYS A 15 -1.60 3.64 10.63
C CYS A 15 -1.77 2.25 9.97
N ASN A 16 -1.55 1.18 10.71
CA ASN A 16 -1.74 -0.18 10.18
C ASN A 16 -3.22 -0.46 9.88
N LEU A 17 -4.13 0.00 10.74
CA LEU A 17 -5.57 -0.14 10.51
C LEU A 17 -5.99 0.63 9.25
N SER A 18 -5.55 1.87 9.08
CA SER A 18 -5.80 2.67 7.87
C SER A 18 -5.26 2.00 6.61
N MET A 19 -4.02 1.48 6.64
CA MET A 19 -3.47 0.72 5.51
C MET A 19 -4.29 -0.54 5.22
N ALA A 20 -4.78 -1.24 6.25
CA ALA A 20 -5.65 -2.39 6.05
C ALA A 20 -6.93 -1.97 5.29
N PHE A 21 -7.65 -0.97 5.76
CA PHE A 21 -8.85 -0.47 5.06
C PHE A 21 -8.56 -0.09 3.60
N LEU A 22 -7.44 0.58 3.33
CA LEU A 22 -7.05 0.96 1.98
C LEU A 22 -6.81 -0.26 1.07
N PHE A 23 -6.15 -1.31 1.59
CA PHE A 23 -5.97 -2.56 0.83
C PHE A 23 -7.28 -3.34 0.65
N GLY A 24 -8.15 -3.36 1.66
CA GLY A 24 -9.48 -3.96 1.55
C GLY A 24 -10.32 -3.29 0.47
N LEU A 25 -10.36 -1.95 0.46
CA LEU A 25 -11.04 -1.17 -0.58
C LEU A 25 -10.41 -1.39 -1.96
N SER A 26 -9.08 -1.47 -2.04
CA SER A 26 -8.38 -1.77 -3.31
C SER A 26 -8.85 -3.11 -3.87
N ALA A 27 -8.88 -4.16 -3.05
CA ALA A 27 -9.34 -5.49 -3.45
C ALA A 27 -10.78 -5.49 -4.01
N CYS A 28 -11.68 -4.70 -3.41
CA CYS A 28 -13.04 -4.53 -3.90
C CYS A 28 -13.06 -3.91 -5.31
N PHE A 29 -12.24 -2.89 -5.56
CA PHE A 29 -12.19 -2.24 -6.88
C PHE A 29 -11.56 -3.13 -7.96
N GLN A 30 -10.63 -4.02 -7.61
CA GLN A 30 -10.01 -4.95 -8.57
C GLN A 30 -10.85 -6.18 -8.90
N PHE A 31 -12.00 -6.38 -8.26
CA PHE A 31 -12.84 -7.54 -8.53
C PHE A 31 -13.33 -7.59 -9.99
N ASN A 32 -13.42 -6.43 -10.65
CA ASN A 32 -13.92 -6.32 -12.03
C ASN A 32 -12.82 -6.27 -13.11
N ASP A 33 -11.54 -6.39 -12.72
CA ASP A 33 -10.40 -6.33 -13.67
C ASP A 33 -10.02 -7.72 -14.18
N SER A 34 -9.50 -7.83 -15.42
CA SER A 34 -9.12 -9.14 -16.01
C SER A 34 -8.12 -9.95 -15.18
N ASP A 35 -7.26 -9.25 -14.43
CA ASP A 35 -6.15 -9.85 -13.68
C ASP A 35 -6.47 -9.97 -12.19
N TRP A 36 -7.76 -9.90 -11.82
CA TRP A 36 -8.23 -9.95 -10.43
C TRP A 36 -7.64 -11.11 -9.62
N TYR A 37 -7.40 -12.25 -10.27
CA TYR A 37 -6.82 -13.45 -9.67
C TYR A 37 -5.44 -13.23 -9.01
N PHE A 38 -4.64 -12.27 -9.47
CA PHE A 38 -3.35 -11.94 -8.84
C PHE A 38 -3.47 -10.79 -7.84
N TRP A 39 -4.33 -9.81 -8.15
CA TRP A 39 -4.52 -8.63 -7.34
C TRP A 39 -5.27 -8.92 -6.03
N ILE A 40 -6.36 -9.69 -6.08
CA ILE A 40 -7.14 -10.02 -4.89
C ILE A 40 -6.28 -10.73 -3.85
N PRO A 41 -5.54 -11.82 -4.16
CA PRO A 41 -4.68 -12.46 -3.17
C PRO A 41 -3.64 -11.51 -2.59
N LEU A 42 -3.06 -10.61 -3.40
CA LEU A 42 -2.09 -9.61 -2.94
C LEU A 42 -2.72 -8.66 -1.90
N TYR A 43 -3.83 -8.00 -2.25
CA TYR A 43 -4.45 -7.03 -1.37
C TYR A 43 -5.12 -7.67 -0.16
N THR A 44 -5.72 -8.85 -0.31
CA THR A 44 -6.30 -9.60 0.81
C THR A 44 -5.24 -10.05 1.80
N THR A 45 -4.09 -10.57 1.34
CA THR A 45 -2.99 -10.89 2.27
C THR A 45 -2.43 -9.64 2.94
N ALA A 46 -2.27 -8.54 2.20
CA ALA A 46 -1.82 -7.27 2.76
C ALA A 46 -2.80 -6.70 3.81
N PHE A 47 -4.10 -6.80 3.55
CA PHE A 47 -5.18 -6.45 4.48
C PHE A 47 -5.09 -7.26 5.77
N ILE A 48 -5.08 -8.59 5.67
CA ILE A 48 -5.03 -9.49 6.84
C ILE A 48 -3.78 -9.23 7.66
N VAL A 49 -2.62 -9.09 7.03
CA VAL A 49 -1.35 -8.85 7.74
C VAL A 49 -1.38 -7.53 8.51
N ASN A 50 -1.88 -6.45 7.90
CA ASN A 50 -1.97 -5.16 8.58
C ASN A 50 -3.03 -5.14 9.70
N LEU A 51 -4.16 -5.82 9.50
CA LEU A 51 -5.21 -5.97 10.51
C LEU A 51 -4.73 -6.79 11.71
N VAL A 52 -4.08 -7.93 11.46
CA VAL A 52 -3.55 -8.80 12.53
C VAL A 52 -2.41 -8.10 13.26
N LYS A 53 -1.56 -7.32 12.59
CA LYS A 53 -0.50 -6.53 13.22
C LYS A 53 -1.05 -5.43 14.13
N TRP A 54 -2.20 -4.85 13.79
CA TRP A 54 -2.89 -3.89 14.68
C TRP A 54 -3.36 -4.59 15.97
N ALA A 55 -3.92 -5.79 15.85
CA ALA A 55 -4.46 -6.52 17.00
C ALA A 55 -3.42 -7.28 17.84
N LYS A 56 -2.32 -7.76 17.23
CA LYS A 56 -1.37 -8.69 17.85
C LYS A 56 0.08 -8.41 17.43
N LYS A 57 1.03 -8.78 18.31
CA LYS A 57 2.46 -8.73 17.98
C LYS A 57 2.81 -9.65 16.80
N PRO A 58 3.83 -9.32 16.00
CA PRO A 58 4.20 -10.13 14.84
C PRO A 58 4.59 -11.57 15.21
N ASN A 59 3.92 -12.55 14.60
CA ASN A 59 4.28 -13.97 14.72
C ASN A 59 4.95 -14.47 13.43
N SER A 60 5.64 -15.62 13.50
CA SER A 60 6.34 -16.28 12.40
C SER A 60 5.47 -16.50 11.17
N ARG A 61 4.20 -16.90 11.34
CA ARG A 61 3.22 -17.06 10.26
C ARG A 61 2.94 -15.75 9.53
N MET A 62 2.74 -14.66 10.27
CA MET A 62 2.50 -13.34 9.70
C MET A 62 3.71 -12.84 8.92
N ARG A 63 4.94 -13.13 9.40
CA ARG A 63 6.17 -12.82 8.65
C ARG A 63 6.27 -13.60 7.34
N LYS A 64 5.86 -14.87 7.32
CA LYS A 64 5.79 -15.67 6.07
C LYS A 64 4.77 -15.08 5.09
N MET A 65 3.57 -14.73 5.58
CA MET A 65 2.54 -14.08 4.76
C MET A 65 3.01 -12.73 4.20
N ALA A 66 3.71 -11.93 5.02
CA ALA A 66 4.25 -10.65 4.58
C ALA A 66 5.35 -10.80 3.53
N LYS A 67 6.24 -11.79 3.67
CA LYS A 67 7.21 -12.14 2.63
C LYS A 67 6.51 -12.56 1.34
N PHE A 68 5.50 -13.42 1.44
CA PHE A 68 4.70 -13.85 0.30
C PHE A 68 4.05 -12.65 -0.41
N ALA A 69 3.33 -11.80 0.32
CA ALA A 69 2.70 -10.60 -0.22
C ALA A 69 3.73 -9.61 -0.81
N MET A 70 4.91 -9.48 -0.21
CA MET A 70 5.99 -8.65 -0.74
C MET A 70 6.53 -9.19 -2.07
N TRP A 71 6.78 -10.50 -2.16
CA TRP A 71 7.23 -11.14 -3.41
C TRP A 71 6.18 -11.07 -4.50
N LEU A 72 4.91 -11.36 -4.16
CA LEU A 72 3.80 -11.23 -5.09
C LEU A 72 3.62 -9.77 -5.55
N GLY A 73 3.77 -8.81 -4.64
CA GLY A 73 3.74 -7.38 -4.95
C GLY A 73 4.86 -6.98 -5.91
N PHE A 74 6.08 -7.48 -5.71
CA PHE A 74 7.21 -7.22 -6.59
C PHE A 74 7.02 -7.82 -7.99
N PHE A 75 6.50 -9.06 -8.05
CA PHE A 75 6.14 -9.71 -9.30
C PHE A 75 5.11 -8.89 -10.10
N LEU A 76 4.03 -8.46 -9.43
CA LEU A 76 3.00 -7.62 -10.05
C LEU A 76 3.52 -6.24 -10.45
N PHE A 77 4.40 -5.64 -9.65
CA PHE A 77 5.03 -4.36 -9.98
C PHE A 77 5.86 -4.46 -11.28
N ILE A 78 6.62 -5.55 -11.45
CA ILE A 78 7.37 -5.79 -12.69
C ILE A 78 6.42 -6.02 -13.86
N LYS A 79 5.39 -6.86 -13.70
CA LYS A 79 4.36 -7.10 -14.74
C LYS A 79 3.78 -5.79 -15.26
N VAL A 80 3.31 -4.94 -14.36
CA VAL A 80 2.71 -3.65 -14.70
C VAL A 80 3.73 -2.70 -15.34
N SER A 81 4.99 -2.75 -14.91
CA SER A 81 6.07 -1.95 -15.51
C SER A 81 6.36 -2.39 -16.96
N ILE A 82 6.31 -3.70 -17.24
CA ILE A 82 6.48 -4.22 -18.60
C ILE A 82 5.30 -3.82 -19.48
N GLU A 83 4.07 -3.86 -18.96
CA GLU A 83 2.88 -3.41 -19.70
C GLU A 83 2.93 -1.92 -20.05
N ASP A 84 3.38 -1.07 -19.13
CA ASP A 84 3.54 0.37 -19.39
C ASP A 84 4.53 0.62 -20.54
N LEU A 85 5.64 -0.13 -20.54
CA LEU A 85 6.66 -0.07 -21.59
C LEU A 85 6.14 -0.63 -22.94
N ALA A 86 5.41 -1.74 -22.90
CA ALA A 86 4.90 -2.42 -24.10
C ALA A 86 3.80 -1.62 -24.82
N VAL A 87 3.00 -0.85 -24.08
CA VAL A 87 1.94 0.04 -24.62
C VAL A 87 2.53 1.30 -25.28
N GLY A 88 3.86 1.45 -25.30
CA GLY A 88 4.54 2.52 -26.03
C GLY A 88 4.56 3.86 -25.31
N ARG A 89 4.24 3.90 -24.01
CA ARG A 89 4.49 5.10 -23.19
C ARG A 89 5.99 5.17 -22.89
N THR A 90 6.63 6.23 -23.37
CA THR A 90 8.02 6.59 -23.06
C THR A 90 8.26 6.65 -21.54
N VAL A 91 9.53 6.72 -21.10
CA VAL A 91 9.94 6.85 -19.69
C VAL A 91 9.19 7.97 -18.92
N ALA A 92 8.66 8.97 -19.62
CA ALA A 92 7.78 10.00 -19.07
C ALA A 92 6.42 9.45 -18.54
N GLY A 93 5.88 8.40 -19.16
CA GLY A 93 4.70 7.66 -18.71
C GLY A 93 4.93 6.92 -17.39
N LEU A 94 6.14 6.42 -17.15
CA LEU A 94 6.54 5.83 -15.88
C LEU A 94 6.55 6.85 -14.73
N TRP A 95 6.69 8.15 -15.02
CA TRP A 95 6.57 9.22 -14.03
C TRP A 95 5.19 9.88 -14.03
N SER A 96 4.35 9.54 -15.01
CA SER A 96 3.00 10.05 -15.10
C SER A 96 2.15 9.45 -13.99
N LEU A 97 1.80 10.28 -13.01
CA LEU A 97 0.85 9.93 -11.95
C LEU A 97 -0.61 10.06 -12.43
N ASN A 98 -0.85 9.92 -13.73
CA ASN A 98 -2.21 9.96 -14.26
C ASN A 98 -2.96 8.66 -13.91
N MET A 99 -3.59 8.68 -12.74
CA MET A 99 -4.40 7.60 -12.15
C MET A 99 -5.61 7.17 -13.00
N ARG A 100 -5.93 7.91 -14.09
CA ARG A 100 -6.91 7.46 -15.09
C ARG A 100 -6.47 6.15 -15.74
N GLY A 101 -5.16 5.98 -15.94
CA GLY A 101 -4.58 4.75 -16.46
C GLY A 101 -4.62 3.62 -15.44
N ARG A 102 -5.19 2.47 -15.83
CA ARG A 102 -5.22 1.23 -15.03
C ARG A 102 -3.81 0.86 -14.52
N VAL A 103 -2.82 0.92 -15.41
CA VAL A 103 -1.40 0.61 -15.16
C VAL A 103 -0.81 1.45 -14.01
N VAL A 104 -1.13 2.75 -13.95
CA VAL A 104 -0.61 3.65 -12.90
C VAL A 104 -1.18 3.27 -11.53
N ARG A 105 -2.48 2.98 -11.45
CA ARG A 105 -3.13 2.55 -10.20
C ARG A 105 -2.57 1.23 -9.71
N GLU A 106 -2.43 0.25 -10.60
CA GLU A 106 -1.88 -1.06 -10.29
C GLU A 106 -0.41 -0.97 -9.80
N ARG A 107 0.40 -0.11 -10.41
CA ARG A 107 1.79 0.13 -10.02
C ARG A 107 1.89 0.79 -8.64
N LEU A 108 1.06 1.81 -8.39
CA LEU A 108 1.05 2.48 -7.10
C LEU A 108 0.50 1.57 -5.99
N GLY A 109 -0.56 0.80 -6.27
CA GLY A 109 -1.13 -0.15 -5.32
C GLY A 109 -0.15 -1.27 -4.93
N SER A 110 0.51 -1.90 -5.90
CA SER A 110 1.57 -2.89 -5.63
C SER A 110 2.76 -2.27 -4.88
N GLY A 111 3.19 -1.05 -5.25
CA GLY A 111 4.24 -0.31 -4.55
C GLY A 111 3.91 0.00 -3.08
N LEU A 112 2.66 0.35 -2.78
CA LEU A 112 2.17 0.57 -1.42
C LEU A 112 2.17 -0.74 -0.61
N VAL A 113 1.77 -1.87 -1.21
CA VAL A 113 1.82 -3.18 -0.55
C VAL A 113 3.26 -3.57 -0.23
N ILE A 114 4.19 -3.45 -1.18
CA ILE A 114 5.62 -3.75 -0.96
C ILE A 114 6.17 -2.90 0.19
N SER A 115 5.91 -1.59 0.17
CA SER A 115 6.38 -0.66 1.21
C SER A 115 5.81 -1.00 2.59
N SER A 116 4.52 -1.33 2.66
CA SER A 116 3.85 -1.74 3.91
C SER A 116 4.44 -3.02 4.48
N MET A 117 4.63 -4.05 3.64
CA MET A 117 5.22 -5.33 4.06
C MET A 117 6.71 -5.20 4.42
N PHE A 118 7.45 -4.33 3.74
CA PHE A 118 8.84 -4.04 4.05
C PHE A 118 8.98 -3.42 5.44
N LEU A 119 8.15 -2.41 5.76
CA LEU A 119 8.12 -1.79 7.08
C LEU A 119 7.75 -2.80 8.18
N LEU A 120 6.82 -3.72 7.89
CA LEU A 120 6.47 -4.81 8.81
C LEU A 120 7.67 -5.72 9.11
N LEU A 121 8.35 -6.20 8.06
CA LEU A 121 9.46 -7.14 8.20
C LEU A 121 10.67 -6.49 8.89
N ARG A 122 10.95 -5.21 8.61
CA ARG A 122 12.05 -4.46 9.25
C ARG A 122 11.85 -4.26 10.75
N ASN A 123 10.62 -4.01 11.18
CA ASN A 123 10.28 -3.84 12.60
C ASN A 123 10.48 -5.12 13.43
N SER A 124 10.62 -6.29 12.78
CA SER A 124 10.75 -7.58 13.47
C SER A 124 12.18 -8.02 13.77
N ASN A 125 13.21 -7.39 13.16
CA ASN A 125 14.58 -7.90 13.15
C ASN A 125 15.59 -7.06 13.95
N THR A 126 15.26 -5.83 14.31
CA THR A 126 16.18 -4.89 15.00
C THR A 126 15.38 -4.02 15.95
N SER A 127 16.03 -3.47 16.98
CA SER A 127 15.46 -2.45 17.87
C SER A 127 14.65 -1.44 17.06
N PRO A 128 13.50 -0.93 17.55
CA PRO A 128 12.50 -0.18 16.79
C PRO A 128 13.10 1.18 16.36
N ALA A 129 13.98 1.13 15.37
CA ALA A 129 14.71 2.24 14.83
C ALA A 129 13.69 3.13 14.12
N GLN A 130 13.85 4.42 14.31
CA GLN A 130 13.02 5.54 13.87
C GLN A 130 12.28 5.34 12.52
N ILE A 131 12.84 4.57 11.59
CA ILE A 131 12.24 4.14 10.32
C ILE A 131 10.81 3.59 10.48
N THR A 132 10.51 2.72 11.44
CA THR A 132 9.13 2.21 11.59
C THR A 132 8.21 3.25 12.24
N LYS A 133 8.76 4.08 13.13
CA LYS A 133 8.04 5.13 13.86
C LYS A 133 7.56 6.25 12.93
N TYR A 134 8.39 6.62 11.94
CA TYR A 134 8.06 7.65 10.95
C TYR A 134 7.58 7.08 9.62
N GLY A 135 8.03 5.88 9.23
CA GLY A 135 7.70 5.28 7.94
C GLY A 135 6.23 4.88 7.81
N ALA A 136 5.61 4.36 8.86
CA ALA A 136 4.18 4.01 8.83
C ALA A 136 3.27 5.24 8.63
N PRO A 137 3.41 6.35 9.39
CA PRO A 137 2.60 7.54 9.16
C PRO A 137 2.92 8.23 7.82
N ILE A 138 4.19 8.26 7.38
CA ILE A 138 4.54 8.78 6.05
C ILE A 138 3.86 7.95 4.96
N LEU A 139 3.90 6.63 5.06
CA LEU A 139 3.27 5.74 4.07
C LEU A 139 1.76 5.94 4.00
N VAL A 140 1.09 6.07 5.14
CA VAL A 140 -0.34 6.41 5.20
C VAL A 140 -0.61 7.78 4.61
N GLY A 141 0.19 8.79 4.96
CA GLY A 141 0.07 10.15 4.41
C GLY A 141 0.21 10.17 2.90
N VAL A 142 1.16 9.43 2.33
CA VAL A 142 1.34 9.28 0.89
C VAL A 142 0.15 8.54 0.27
N ALA A 143 -0.30 7.43 0.86
CA ALA A 143 -1.39 6.63 0.32
C ALA A 143 -2.71 7.41 0.26
N TYR A 144 -3.11 8.03 1.38
CA TYR A 144 -4.31 8.85 1.45
C TYR A 144 -4.16 10.18 0.71
N GLY A 145 -2.97 10.77 0.69
CA GLY A 145 -2.67 11.97 -0.09
C GLY A 145 -2.87 11.71 -1.59
N LEU A 146 -2.38 10.58 -2.10
CA LEU A 146 -2.62 10.15 -3.48
C LEU A 146 -4.11 9.90 -3.75
N SER A 147 -4.83 9.26 -2.82
CA SER A 147 -6.29 9.09 -2.94
C SER A 147 -7.05 10.41 -2.96
N PHE A 148 -6.64 11.37 -2.13
CA PHE A 148 -7.27 12.70 -2.06
C PHE A 148 -6.98 13.54 -3.30
N LEU A 149 -5.72 13.57 -3.75
CA LEU A 149 -5.33 14.25 -5.00
C LEU A 149 -6.14 13.69 -6.17
N PHE A 150 -6.29 12.38 -6.25
CA PHE A 150 -7.13 11.75 -7.27
C PHE A 150 -8.58 12.26 -7.22
N PHE A 151 -9.22 12.23 -6.05
CA PHE A 151 -10.59 12.71 -5.90
C PHE A 151 -10.73 14.20 -6.27
N ALA A 152 -9.80 15.04 -5.81
CA ALA A 152 -9.84 16.48 -6.07
C ALA A 152 -9.63 16.82 -7.55
N PHE A 153 -8.68 16.17 -8.23
CA PHE A 153 -8.41 16.42 -9.64
C PHE A 153 -9.42 15.74 -10.57
N GLN A 154 -9.94 14.57 -10.22
CA GLN A 154 -10.97 13.88 -11.01
C GLN A 154 -12.31 14.64 -10.97
N HIS A 155 -12.64 15.30 -9.86
CA HIS A 155 -13.87 16.10 -9.75
C HIS A 155 -13.85 17.34 -10.64
N GLN A 156 -12.67 17.91 -10.94
CA GLN A 156 -12.53 19.05 -11.84
C GLN A 156 -12.80 18.70 -13.32
N GLU A 157 -12.63 17.43 -13.72
CA GLU A 157 -12.90 17.00 -15.10
C GLU A 157 -14.33 16.49 -15.35
N MET A 158 -15.14 16.26 -14.30
CA MET A 158 -16.54 15.79 -14.45
C MET A 158 -17.57 16.92 -14.48
N ASN A 159 -17.14 18.18 -14.37
CA ASN A 159 -17.99 19.36 -14.53
C ASN A 159 -17.84 19.95 -15.95
N TYR A 160 -18.21 19.19 -16.99
CA TYR A 160 -18.45 19.71 -18.34
C TYR A 160 -19.53 18.88 -19.03
#